data_AF-A0A8S3Y9C4-F1
#
_entry.id   AF-A0A8S3Y9C4-F1
#
_cell.length_a   1.000
_cell.length_b   1.000
_cell.length_c   1.000
_cell.angle_alpha   90.00
_cell.angle_beta   90.00
_cell.angle_gamma   90.00
#
_symmetry.space_group_name_H-M   'P 1'
#
loop_
_entity.id
_entity.type
_entity.pdbx_description
1 polymer ?
#
loop_
_entity_poly.entity_id
_entity_poly.type
_entity_poly.pdbx_seq_one_letter_code
_entity_poly.pdbx_strand_id
1 'polypeptide(L)'
;MMNKSLEIIEAHNLFNISPDKIEAIVHPESIVHGIVTYKDGFNFSVLAETDMAIPISYALSWPERSALNRKLDLTKQGKLTFQEPEHKLFPALRLSMTVLNSSATQTNSTVLNAANEIAIN
;
A
#
# COMPACT_ATOMS: atom_id res chain seq x y z
N MET A 1 12.30 0.42 -3.59
CA MET A 1 10.91 0.37 -3.06
C MET A 1 10.92 0.44 -1.54
N MET A 2 11.38 1.56 -0.94
CA MET A 2 11.27 1.72 0.51
C MET A 2 9.86 2.16 0.92
N ASN A 3 9.22 3.05 0.16
CA ASN A 3 7.84 3.49 0.44
C ASN A 3 6.91 2.30 0.69
N LYS A 4 6.91 1.30 -0.21
CA LYS A 4 6.09 0.10 -0.05
C LYS A 4 6.44 -0.70 1.22
N SER A 5 7.71 -0.73 1.64
CA SER A 5 8.09 -1.36 2.92
C SER A 5 7.49 -0.64 4.12
N LEU A 6 7.48 0.70 4.10
CA LEU A 6 6.87 1.51 5.15
C LEU A 6 5.34 1.35 5.15
N GLU A 7 4.72 1.32 3.97
CA GLU A 7 3.28 1.07 3.82
C GLU A 7 2.86 -0.34 4.32
N ILE A 8 3.71 -1.36 4.18
CA ILE A 8 3.44 -2.70 4.76
C ILE A 8 3.42 -2.62 6.30
N ILE A 9 4.37 -1.90 6.90
CA ILE A 9 4.41 -1.67 8.35
C ILE A 9 3.20 -0.86 8.80
N GLU A 10 2.82 0.17 8.03
CA GLU A 10 1.62 0.97 8.28
C GLU A 10 0.35 0.11 8.23
N ALA A 11 0.17 -0.70 7.18
CA ALA A 11 -1.00 -1.56 7.02
C ALA A 11 -1.12 -2.58 8.17
N HIS A 12 0.01 -3.17 8.62
CA HIS A 12 0.04 -4.03 9.79
C HIS A 12 -0.51 -3.30 11.03
N ASN A 13 -0.03 -2.10 11.29
CA ASN A 13 -0.42 -1.32 12.48
C ASN A 13 -1.86 -0.78 12.39
N LEU A 14 -2.26 -0.25 11.22
CA LEU A 14 -3.54 0.43 11.03
C LEU A 14 -4.72 -0.55 11.02
N PHE A 15 -4.53 -1.73 10.43
CA PHE A 15 -5.59 -2.72 10.25
C PHE A 15 -5.45 -3.95 11.16
N ASN A 16 -4.40 -4.01 11.98
CA ASN A 16 -4.08 -5.15 12.84
C ASN A 16 -4.04 -6.48 12.06
N ILE A 17 -3.39 -6.45 10.89
CA ILE A 17 -3.25 -7.60 9.99
C ILE A 17 -1.85 -8.20 10.16
N SER A 18 -1.79 -9.53 10.30
CA SER A 18 -0.51 -10.25 10.44
C SER A 18 0.40 -10.04 9.21
N PRO A 19 1.73 -9.87 9.37
CA PRO A 19 2.64 -9.56 8.27
C PRO A 19 2.62 -10.57 7.12
N ASP A 20 2.41 -11.86 7.43
CA ASP A 20 2.28 -12.96 6.45
C ASP A 20 1.02 -12.87 5.57
N LYS A 21 0.10 -11.95 5.89
CA LYS A 21 -1.13 -11.68 5.14
C LYS A 21 -1.07 -10.37 4.34
N ILE A 22 0.08 -9.72 4.28
CA ILE A 22 0.28 -8.46 3.56
C ILE A 22 1.24 -8.70 2.41
N GLU A 23 0.74 -8.59 1.19
CA GLU A 23 1.50 -8.85 -0.03
C GLU A 23 1.74 -7.55 -0.81
N ALA A 24 2.97 -7.37 -1.29
CA ALA A 24 3.29 -6.31 -2.23
C ALA A 24 3.08 -6.82 -3.66
N ILE A 25 2.28 -6.09 -4.43
CA ILE A 25 2.07 -6.34 -5.87
C ILE A 25 2.50 -5.09 -6.62
N VAL A 26 3.23 -5.27 -7.72
CA VAL A 26 3.57 -4.17 -8.63
C VAL A 26 2.45 -4.03 -9.64
N HIS A 27 1.84 -2.84 -9.66
CA HIS A 27 0.80 -2.45 -10.60
C HIS A 27 1.23 -1.15 -11.29
N PRO A 28 1.88 -1.23 -12.46
CA PRO A 28 2.47 -0.05 -13.12
C PRO A 28 1.46 1.04 -13.46
N GLU A 29 0.20 0.68 -13.74
CA GLU A 29 -0.82 1.63 -14.14
C GLU A 29 -1.38 2.48 -12.97
N SER A 30 -1.12 2.11 -11.71
CA SER A 30 -1.52 2.88 -10.53
C SER A 30 -3.01 3.27 -10.45
N ILE A 31 -3.88 2.40 -11.00
CA ILE A 31 -5.34 2.55 -10.97
C ILE A 31 -5.96 1.74 -9.82
N VAL A 32 -5.43 0.54 -9.58
CA VAL A 32 -5.80 -0.29 -8.42
C VAL A 32 -4.93 0.09 -7.23
N HIS A 33 -5.53 0.70 -6.21
CA HIS A 33 -4.81 1.26 -5.04
C HIS A 33 -4.66 0.28 -3.87
N GLY A 34 -5.30 -0.88 -3.95
CA GLY A 34 -5.24 -1.92 -2.93
C GLY A 34 -6.28 -3.01 -3.18
N ILE A 35 -6.02 -4.19 -2.66
CA ILE A 35 -6.91 -5.35 -2.75
C ILE A 35 -7.04 -5.94 -1.35
N VAL A 36 -8.27 -6.23 -0.93
CA VAL A 36 -8.57 -6.94 0.32
C VAL A 36 -9.23 -8.26 -0.04
N THR A 37 -8.59 -9.37 0.37
CA THR A 37 -9.09 -10.73 0.18
C THR A 37 -9.74 -11.22 1.47
N TYR A 38 -11.01 -11.63 1.38
CA TYR A 38 -11.77 -12.19 2.49
C TYR A 38 -11.60 -13.71 2.58
N LYS A 39 -11.98 -14.29 3.72
CA LYS A 39 -11.81 -15.72 4.02
C LYS A 39 -12.55 -16.67 3.07
N ASP A 40 -13.59 -16.17 2.40
CA ASP A 40 -14.37 -16.87 1.38
C ASP A 40 -13.74 -16.76 -0.02
N GLY A 41 -12.60 -16.08 -0.15
CA GLY A 41 -11.92 -15.82 -1.42
C GLY A 41 -12.46 -14.61 -2.18
N PHE A 42 -13.42 -13.87 -1.62
CA PHE A 42 -13.94 -12.66 -2.27
C PHE A 42 -12.92 -11.52 -2.17
N ASN A 43 -12.75 -10.78 -3.27
CA ASN A 43 -11.79 -9.68 -3.36
C ASN A 43 -12.50 -8.35 -3.54
N PHE A 44 -12.14 -7.36 -2.72
CA PHE A 44 -12.52 -5.97 -2.93
C PHE A 44 -11.30 -5.16 -3.32
N SER A 45 -11.49 -4.23 -4.25
CA SER A 45 -10.43 -3.32 -4.67
C SER A 45 -10.97 -1.91 -4.87
N VAL A 46 -10.14 -0.92 -4.53
CA VAL A 46 -10.42 0.49 -4.82
C VAL A 46 -9.73 0.86 -6.12
N LEU A 47 -10.54 1.19 -7.13
CA LEU A 47 -10.06 1.70 -8.41
C LEU A 47 -10.32 3.20 -8.48
N ALA A 48 -9.28 3.97 -8.78
CA ALA A 48 -9.37 5.41 -8.92
C ALA A 48 -8.25 5.96 -9.82
N GLU A 49 -8.49 7.10 -10.45
CA GLU A 49 -7.41 7.91 -11.03
C GLU A 49 -6.35 8.23 -9.96
N THR A 50 -5.09 8.39 -10.37
CA THR A 50 -3.99 8.76 -9.47
C THR A 50 -4.10 10.22 -9.03
N ASP A 51 -5.07 10.52 -8.17
CA ASP A 51 -5.37 11.86 -7.65
C ASP A 51 -5.62 11.78 -6.12
N MET A 52 -4.74 12.43 -5.34
CA MET A 52 -4.82 12.47 -3.87
C MET A 52 -6.10 13.15 -3.34
N ALA A 53 -6.80 13.95 -4.15
CA ALA A 53 -8.08 14.51 -3.75
C ALA A 53 -9.10 13.42 -3.40
N ILE A 54 -9.00 12.24 -4.04
CA ILE A 54 -9.92 11.12 -3.84
C ILE A 54 -9.78 10.52 -2.42
N PRO A 55 -8.61 9.98 -1.99
CA PRO A 55 -8.44 9.44 -0.64
C PRO A 55 -8.59 10.50 0.45
N ILE A 56 -8.11 11.74 0.23
CA ILE A 56 -8.28 12.83 1.20
C ILE A 56 -9.77 13.13 1.41
N SER A 57 -10.52 13.26 0.31
CA SER A 57 -11.95 13.52 0.41
C SER A 57 -12.68 12.38 1.11
N TYR A 58 -12.30 11.12 0.86
CA TYR A 58 -12.93 9.98 1.52
C TYR A 58 -12.66 9.98 3.02
N ALA A 59 -11.41 10.21 3.44
CA ALA A 59 -11.04 10.28 4.84
C ALA A 59 -11.79 11.39 5.61
N LEU A 60 -12.05 12.53 4.96
CA LEU A 60 -12.77 13.66 5.56
C LEU A 60 -14.29 13.50 5.58
N SER A 61 -14.87 12.75 4.64
CA SER A 61 -16.33 12.60 4.54
C SER A 61 -16.87 11.29 5.12
N TRP A 62 -16.00 10.34 5.44
CA TRP A 62 -16.41 9.01 5.93
C TRP A 62 -17.38 9.12 7.13
N PRO A 63 -18.47 8.32 7.17
CA PRO A 63 -18.84 7.24 6.24
C PRO A 63 -19.58 7.71 4.97
N GLU A 64 -19.90 9.00 4.87
CA GLU A 64 -20.55 9.60 3.73
C GLU A 64 -19.57 9.85 2.56
N ARG A 65 -20.11 10.28 1.42
CA ARG A 65 -19.34 10.69 0.25
C ARG A 65 -19.45 12.21 0.03
N SER A 66 -18.33 12.84 -0.33
CA SER A 66 -18.34 14.24 -0.74
C SER A 66 -18.90 14.42 -2.16
N ALA A 67 -19.06 15.68 -2.57
CA ALA A 67 -19.42 16.06 -3.93
C ALA A 67 -18.23 15.99 -4.94
N LEU A 68 -17.06 15.49 -4.53
CA LEU A 68 -15.90 15.37 -5.41
C LEU A 68 -16.21 14.43 -6.58
N ASN A 69 -16.09 14.95 -7.81
CA ASN A 69 -16.42 14.22 -9.03
C ASN A 69 -15.17 13.97 -9.89
N ARG A 70 -14.36 13.00 -9.48
CA ARG A 70 -13.27 12.44 -10.29
C ARG A 70 -13.73 11.09 -10.84
N LYS A 71 -13.77 10.97 -12.17
CA LYS A 71 -14.27 9.77 -12.86
C LYS A 71 -13.12 9.02 -13.50
N LEU A 72 -13.02 7.74 -13.20
CA LEU A 72 -12.13 6.79 -13.89
C LEU A 72 -12.83 6.28 -15.15
N ASP A 73 -12.15 6.37 -16.29
CA ASP A 73 -12.62 5.81 -17.56
C ASP A 73 -11.80 4.56 -17.92
N LEU A 74 -12.30 3.39 -17.50
CA LEU A 74 -11.62 2.11 -17.75
C LEU A 74 -11.47 1.78 -19.23
N THR A 75 -12.34 2.32 -20.09
CA THR A 75 -12.25 2.10 -21.54
C THR A 75 -11.05 2.81 -22.15
N LYS A 76 -10.66 3.97 -21.59
CA LYS A 76 -9.44 4.69 -21.96
C LYS A 76 -8.19 4.10 -21.31
N GLN A 77 -8.32 3.55 -20.11
CA GLN A 77 -7.21 2.88 -19.42
C GLN A 77 -6.71 1.66 -20.21
N GLY A 78 -7.61 0.88 -20.79
CA GLY A 78 -7.33 -0.22 -21.70
C GLY A 78 -6.81 -1.49 -21.02
N LYS A 79 -5.73 -1.42 -20.24
CA LYS A 79 -5.15 -2.57 -19.52
C LYS A 79 -4.79 -2.24 -18.07
N LEU A 80 -4.83 -3.29 -17.25
CA LEU A 80 -4.32 -3.32 -15.88
C LEU A 80 -3.40 -4.53 -15.78
N THR A 81 -2.15 -4.31 -15.35
CA THR A 81 -1.15 -5.37 -15.21
C THR A 81 -0.70 -5.52 -13.77
N PHE A 82 -0.42 -6.75 -13.36
CA PHE A 82 -0.01 -7.09 -12.00
C PHE A 82 1.16 -8.05 -12.08
N GLN A 83 2.19 -7.81 -11.27
CA GLN A 83 3.38 -8.66 -11.22
C GLN A 83 3.93 -8.70 -9.79
N GLU A 84 4.56 -9.83 -9.44
CA GLU A 84 5.30 -9.94 -8.19
C GLU A 84 6.51 -8.98 -8.21
N PRO A 85 6.85 -8.35 -7.08
CA PRO A 85 8.02 -7.51 -6.98
C PRO A 85 9.30 -8.36 -7.08
N GLU A 86 10.24 -7.94 -7.92
CA GLU A 86 11.53 -8.61 -7.98
C GLU A 86 12.39 -8.25 -6.75
N HIS A 87 12.37 -9.12 -5.75
CA HIS A 87 13.08 -8.89 -4.48
C HIS A 87 14.60 -8.76 -4.62
N LYS A 88 15.20 -9.20 -5.74
CA LYS A 88 16.63 -8.95 -6.02
C LYS A 88 16.87 -7.47 -6.34
N LEU A 89 16.00 -6.85 -7.15
CA LEU A 89 16.06 -5.43 -7.50
C LEU A 89 15.57 -4.53 -6.35
N PHE A 90 14.66 -5.04 -5.53
CA PHE A 90 14.03 -4.27 -4.45
C PHE A 90 14.28 -4.90 -3.07
N PRO A 91 15.54 -4.92 -2.58
CA PRO A 91 15.89 -5.54 -1.32
C PRO A 91 15.21 -4.90 -0.11
N ALA A 92 14.86 -3.60 -0.21
CA ALA A 92 14.17 -2.87 0.85
C ALA A 92 12.83 -3.50 1.26
N LEU A 93 12.14 -4.22 0.36
CA LEU A 93 10.89 -4.93 0.69
C LEU A 93 11.07 -6.00 1.77
N ARG A 94 12.28 -6.56 1.92
CA ARG A 94 12.56 -7.52 2.99
C ARG A 94 12.63 -6.86 4.37
N LEU A 95 12.93 -5.56 4.43
CA LEU A 95 13.12 -4.84 5.68
C LEU A 95 11.81 -4.71 6.46
N SER A 96 10.66 -4.60 5.78
CA SER A 96 9.36 -4.59 6.47
C SER A 96 9.15 -5.88 7.26
N MET A 97 9.41 -7.04 6.64
CA MET A 97 9.29 -8.33 7.32
C MET A 97 10.32 -8.49 8.45
N THR A 98 11.55 -8.01 8.26
CA THR A 98 12.57 -8.00 9.33
C THR A 98 12.12 -7.18 10.53
N VAL A 99 11.56 -5.99 10.31
CA VAL A 99 11.06 -5.10 11.38
C VAL A 99 9.86 -5.73 12.08
N LEU A 100 8.88 -6.20 11.30
CA LEU A 100 7.62 -6.73 11.83
C LEU A 100 7.79 -8.02 12.63
N ASN A 101 8.77 -8.85 12.29
CA ASN A 101 9.08 -10.09 13.02
C ASN A 101 10.04 -9.88 14.21
N SER A 102 10.53 -8.66 14.43
CA SER A 102 11.46 -8.40 15.54
C SER A 102 10.72 -8.32 16.87
N SER A 103 11.40 -8.59 17.99
CA SER A 103 10.83 -8.40 19.33
C SER A 103 10.65 -6.92 19.71
N ALA A 104 11.19 -6.00 18.92
CA ALA A 104 11.17 -4.56 19.13
C ALA A 104 10.56 -3.80 17.93
N THR A 105 9.47 -4.32 17.37
CA THR A 105 8.83 -3.83 16.13
C THR A 105 8.64 -2.32 16.09
N GLN A 106 8.15 -1.71 17.17
CA GLN A 106 7.90 -0.26 17.22
C GLN A 106 9.21 0.53 17.10
N THR A 107 10.20 0.23 17.92
CA THR A 107 11.51 0.89 17.88
C THR A 107 12.19 0.69 16.52
N ASN A 108 12.13 -0.52 15.98
CA ASN A 108 12.75 -0.84 14.70
C ASN A 108 12.04 -0.18 13.51
N SER A 109 10.73 0.06 13.59
CA SER A 109 9.99 0.85 12.60
C SER A 109 10.47 2.31 12.58
N THR A 110 10.64 2.92 13.76
CA THR A 110 11.17 4.29 13.88
C THR A 110 12.61 4.39 13.36
N VAL A 111 13.47 3.43 13.73
CA VAL A 111 14.85 3.37 13.26
C VAL A 111 14.92 3.21 11.74
N LEU A 112 14.09 2.34 11.16
CA LEU A 112 14.02 2.14 9.71
C LEU A 112 13.63 3.44 8.99
N ASN A 113 12.60 4.15 9.49
CA ASN A 113 12.18 5.42 8.90
C ASN A 113 13.30 6.47 8.95
N ALA A 114 13.91 6.67 10.12
CA ALA A 114 15.00 7.63 10.30
C ALA A 114 16.24 7.30 9.45
N ALA A 115 16.61 6.01 9.38
CA ALA A 115 17.72 5.56 8.54
C ALA A 115 17.43 5.78 7.04
N ASN A 116 16.19 5.54 6.61
CA ASN A 116 15.78 5.80 5.23
C ASN A 116 15.84 7.29 4.87
N GLU A 117 15.42 8.18 5.76
CA GLU A 117 15.52 9.64 5.55
C GLU A 117 16.96 10.08 5.30
N ILE A 118 17.93 9.55 6.06
CA ILE A 118 19.35 9.86 5.84
C ILE A 118 19.89 9.22 4.54
N ALA A 119 19.45 8.00 4.20
CA ALA A 119 19.96 7.29 3.03
C ALA A 119 19.48 7.87 1.68
N ILE A 120 18.39 8.64 1.67
CA ILE A 120 17.81 9.24 0.46
C ILE A 120 18.22 10.72 0.28
N ASN A 121 18.62 11.40 1.37
CA ASN A 121 19.16 12.77 1.33
C ASN A 121 20.51 12.84 0.63
#